data_AF-A0A846U031-F1
#
_entry.id   AF-A0A846U031-F1
#
_cell.length_a   1.000
_cell.length_b   1.000
_cell.length_c   1.000
_cell.angle_alpha   90.00
_cell.angle_beta   90.00
_cell.angle_gamma   90.00
#
_symmetry.space_group_name_H-M   'P 1'
#
loop_
_entity.id
_entity.type
_entity.pdbx_description
1 polymer ?
#
loop_
_entity_poly.entity_id
_entity_poly.type
_entity_poly.pdbx_seq_one_letter_code
_entity_poly.pdbx_strand_id
1 'polypeptide(L)' 'MICINNLCYDIVDEGRDGFNEEAFRARYSEILTKYDYIVGDWGYGQLRLRGFFDDQNQKSTFDTKISTVSEYLYEY' A
#
# COMPACT_ATOMS: atom_id res chain seq x y z
N MET A 1 9.94 -6.28 7.51
CA MET A 1 9.70 -5.25 8.53
C MET A 1 10.39 -3.93 8.20
N ILE A 2 9.62 -2.89 7.92
CA ILE A 2 10.05 -1.51 7.67
C ILE A 2 9.39 -0.64 8.74
N CYS A 3 10.18 0.13 9.49
CA CYS A 3 9.62 1.06 10.46
C CYS A 3 9.72 2.51 9.96
N ILE A 4 8.58 3.19 9.89
CA ILE A 4 8.45 4.60 9.50
C ILE A 4 7.41 5.28 10.38
N ASN A 5 7.73 6.49 10.86
CA ASN A 5 6.83 7.31 11.67
C ASN A 5 6.20 6.58 12.87
N ASN A 6 7.03 5.86 13.65
CA ASN A 6 6.61 5.02 14.80
C ASN A 6 5.67 3.85 14.47
N LEU A 7 5.42 3.55 13.19
CA LEU A 7 4.72 2.36 12.75
C LEU A 7 5.71 1.40 12.12
N CYS A 8 5.50 0.11 12.34
CA CYS A 8 6.25 -0.95 11.67
C CYS A 8 5.30 -1.69 10.74
N TYR A 9 5.69 -1.73 9.47
CA TYR A 9 4.99 -2.41 8.39
C TYR A 9 5.74 -3.67 8.03
N ASP A 10 5.02 -4.72 7.70
CA ASP A 10 5.59 -5.92 7.12
C ASP A 10 5.17 -6.07 5.66
N ILE A 11 6.10 -6.57 4.86
CA ILE A 11 5.88 -6.85 3.46
C ILE A 11 5.06 -8.15 3.43
N VAL A 12 3.79 -8.03 3.07
CA VAL A 12 2.87 -9.17 2.97
C VAL A 12 3.04 -9.87 1.62
N ASP A 13 3.22 -9.08 0.57
CA ASP A 13 3.39 -9.55 -0.80
C ASP A 13 4.34 -8.62 -1.56
N GLU A 14 5.23 -9.19 -2.35
CA GLU A 14 6.13 -8.44 -3.24
C GLU A 14 6.15 -9.06 -4.64
N GLY A 15 5.84 -8.25 -5.63
CA GLY A 15 5.92 -8.64 -7.04
C GLY A 15 7.20 -8.12 -7.68
N ARG A 16 7.93 -9.01 -8.35
CA ARG A 16 9.06 -8.66 -9.25
C ARG A 16 10.17 -7.82 -8.59
N ASP A 17 10.50 -8.06 -7.33
CA ASP A 17 11.49 -7.26 -6.57
C ASP A 17 11.21 -5.74 -6.65
N GLY A 18 9.94 -5.37 -6.79
CA GLY A 18 9.54 -3.97 -6.95
C GLY A 18 9.59 -3.18 -5.65
N PHE A 19 9.78 -3.83 -4.50
CA PHE A 19 9.84 -3.13 -3.24
C PHE A 19 11.17 -2.38 -3.10
N ASN A 20 11.11 -1.06 -2.97
CA ASN A 20 12.27 -0.22 -2.70
C ASN A 20 11.99 0.63 -1.46
N GLU A 21 12.74 0.38 -0.39
CA GLU A 21 12.54 1.05 0.89
C GLU A 21 12.78 2.56 0.80
N GLU A 22 13.81 3.01 0.07
CA GLU A 22 14.10 4.44 -0.10
C GLU A 22 12.97 5.15 -0.85
N ALA A 23 12.47 4.54 -1.93
CA ALA A 23 11.36 5.08 -2.70
C ALA A 23 10.06 5.11 -1.86
N PHE A 24 9.80 4.05 -1.08
CA PHE A 24 8.67 3.98 -0.16
C PHE A 24 8.75 5.10 0.87
N ARG A 25 9.89 5.25 1.57
CA ARG A 25 10.10 6.31 2.58
C ARG A 25 9.98 7.70 1.98
N ALA A 26 10.47 7.91 0.75
CA ALA A 26 10.41 9.20 0.06
C ALA A 26 8.97 9.58 -0.36
N ARG A 27 8.12 8.59 -0.67
CA ARG A 27 6.72 8.81 -1.07
C ARG A 27 5.72 8.64 0.07
N TYR A 28 6.15 8.08 1.20
CA TYR A 28 5.30 7.84 2.35
C TYR A 28 4.70 9.14 2.85
N SER A 29 3.41 9.11 3.15
CA SER A 29 2.68 10.24 3.70
C SER A 29 1.96 9.80 4.97
N GLU A 30 1.93 10.67 5.99
CA GLU A 30 1.26 10.36 7.26
C GLU A 30 -0.23 10.08 7.09
N ILE A 31 -0.84 10.54 6.00
CA ILE A 31 -2.23 10.19 5.68
C ILE A 31 -2.41 8.68 5.43
N LEU A 32 -1.35 7.95 5.10
CA LEU A 32 -1.39 6.50 4.88
C LEU A 32 -1.51 5.72 6.20
N THR A 33 -1.16 6.33 7.33
CA THR A 33 -1.24 5.71 8.67
C THR A 33 -2.67 5.32 9.07
N LYS A 34 -3.69 5.95 8.44
CA LYS A 34 -5.09 5.67 8.70
C LYS A 34 -5.59 4.36 8.06
N TYR A 35 -4.82 3.79 7.13
CA TYR A 35 -5.18 2.58 6.40
C TYR A 35 -4.48 1.36 7.00
N ASP A 36 -5.15 0.21 6.92
CA ASP A 36 -4.62 -1.05 7.42
C ASP A 36 -3.50 -1.60 6.51
N TYR A 37 -3.60 -1.36 5.20
CA TYR A 37 -2.64 -1.82 4.20
C TYR A 37 -2.19 -0.68 3.30
N ILE A 38 -0.94 -0.77 2.83
CA ILE A 38 -0.38 0.15 1.85
C ILE A 38 0.10 -0.67 0.65
N VAL A 39 -0.32 -0.26 -0.53
CA VAL A 39 0.00 -0.90 -1.79
C VAL A 39 0.84 0.07 -2.61
N GLY A 40 2.02 -0.41 -3.02
CA GLY A 40 2.94 0.33 -3.86
C GLY A 40 2.91 -0.21 -5.27
N ASP A 41 2.55 0.61 -6.24
CA ASP A 41 2.62 0.27 -7.66
C ASP A 41 3.55 1.22 -8.41
N TRP A 42 4.24 0.73 -9.44
CA TRP A 42 5.20 1.52 -10.22
C TRP A 42 4.58 1.93 -11.56
N GLY A 43 4.12 3.18 -11.64
CA GLY A 43 3.60 3.78 -12.87
C GLY A 43 4.60 4.75 -13.48
N TYR A 44 4.98 4.57 -14.75
CA TYR A 44 5.88 5.48 -15.48
C TYR A 44 7.19 5.83 -14.71
N GLY A 45 7.75 4.87 -13.99
CA GLY A 45 8.98 5.05 -13.19
C GLY A 45 8.78 5.80 -11.87
N GLN A 46 7.55 6.06 -11.45
CA GLN A 46 7.24 6.63 -10.14
C GLN A 46 6.48 5.63 -9.28
N LEU A 47 6.93 5.49 -8.03
CA LEU A 47 6.21 4.73 -7.01
C LEU A 47 4.96 5.50 -6.59
N ARG A 48 3.80 4.87 -6.75
CA ARG A 48 2.50 5.33 -6.28
C ARG A 48 2.14 4.51 -5.05
N LEU A 49 1.89 5.19 -3.93
CA LEU A 49 1.43 4.55 -2.71
C LEU A 49 -0.06 4.81 -2.55
N ARG A 50 -0.83 3.75 -2.34
CA ARG A 50 -2.27 3.81 -2.12
C ARG A 50 -2.63 3.01 -0.88
N GLY A 51 -3.44 3.60 -0.01
CA GLY A 51 -3.89 2.98 1.22
C GLY A 51 -5.20 2.23 1.02
N PHE A 52 -5.31 1.06 1.63
CA PHE A 52 -6.47 0.18 1.61
C PHE A 52 -6.84 -0.25 3.02
N PHE A 53 -8.13 -0.45 3.27
CA PHE A 53 -8.64 -0.95 4.53
C PHE A 53 -8.83 -2.47 4.49
N ASP A 54 -8.76 -3.09 5.66
CA ASP A 54 -9.07 -4.50 5.80
C ASP A 54 -10.54 -4.78 5.42
N ASP A 55 -10.82 -5.95 4.84
CA ASP A 55 -12.19 -6.32 4.44
C ASP A 55 -13.15 -6.38 5.64
N GLN A 56 -12.63 -6.72 6.83
CA GLN A 56 -13.38 -6.77 8.08
C GLN A 56 -13.62 -5.38 8.70
N ASN A 57 -12.98 -4.33 8.19
CA ASN A 57 -13.11 -2.99 8.75
C ASN A 57 -14.44 -2.37 8.29
N GLN A 58 -15.28 -1.99 9.25
CA GLN A 58 -16.66 -1.51 8.99
C GLN A 58 -16.68 -0.15 8.23
N LYS A 59 -15.53 0.51 8.10
CA LYS A 59 -15.31 1.74 7.34
C LYS A 59 -14.86 1.50 5.89
N SER A 60 -14.63 0.25 5.49
CA SER A 60 -14.18 -0.11 4.15
C SER A 60 -15.34 -0.01 3.15
N THR A 61 -15.35 1.05 2.34
CA THR A 61 -16.17 1.10 1.13
C THR A 61 -15.65 0.06 0.13
N PHE A 62 -16.50 -0.51 -0.72
CA PHE A 62 -16.10 -1.58 -1.66
C PHE A 62 -14.83 -1.28 -2.47
N ASP A 63 -14.61 -0.01 -2.86
CA ASP A 63 -13.46 0.45 -3.64
C ASP A 63 -12.13 0.48 -2.86
N THR A 64 -12.17 0.59 -1.53
CA THR A 64 -10.98 0.75 -0.67
C THR A 64 -10.62 -0.51 0.11
N LYS A 65 -11.24 -1.65 -0.22
CA LYS A 65 -10.98 -2.94 0.41
C LYS A 65 -9.71 -3.58 -0.12
N ILE A 66 -8.95 -4.25 0.75
CA ILE A 66 -7.80 -5.05 0.31
C ILE A 66 -8.19 -6.15 -0.68
N SER A 67 -9.41 -6.68 -0.60
CA SER A 67 -9.94 -7.69 -1.53
C SER A 67 -9.97 -7.22 -3.00
N THR A 68 -10.20 -5.92 -3.23
CA THR A 68 -10.22 -5.35 -4.59
C THR A 68 -8.84 -4.92 -5.08
N VAL A 69 -7.80 -5.03 -4.23
CA VAL A 69 -6.43 -4.67 -4.63
C VAL A 69 -5.95 -5.50 -5.82
N SER A 70 -6.31 -6.77 -5.86
CA SER A 70 -5.94 -7.70 -6.92
C SER A 70 -6.55 -7.27 -8.25
N GLU A 71 -7.80 -6.78 -8.23
CA GLU A 71 -8.45 -6.21 -9.42
C GLU A 71 -7.81 -4.88 -9.82
N TYR A 72 -7.55 -3.99 -8.84
CA TYR A 72 -6.86 -2.72 -9.07
C TYR A 72 -5.49 -2.89 -9.74
N LEU A 73 -4.69 -3.85 -9.27
CA LEU A 73 -3.38 -4.17 -9.84
C LEU A 73 -3.48 -4.91 -11.19
N TYR A 74 -4.60 -5.55 -11.49
CA TYR A 74 -4.82 -6.19 -12.79
C TYR A 74 -5.24 -5.17 -13.85
N GLU A 75 -5.95 -4.11 -13.45
CA GLU A 75 -6.38 -3.03 -14.35
C GLU A 75 -5.27 -2.03 -14.70
N TYR A 76 -4.15 -1.97 -13.95
CA TYR A 76 -3.07 -0.99 -14.10
C TYR A 76 -1.69 -1.62 -14.28
#